data_AF-A0AAJ7BZ20-F1
#
_entry.id   AF-A0AAJ7BZ20-F1
#
_cell.length_a   1.000
_cell.length_b   1.000
_cell.length_c   1.000
_cell.angle_alpha   90.00
_cell.angle_beta   90.00
_cell.angle_gamma   90.00
#
_symmetry.space_group_name_H-M   'P 1'
#
loop_
_entity.id
_entity.type
_entity.pdbx_description
1 polymer ?
#
loop_
_entity_poly.entity_id
_entity_poly.type
_entity_poly.pdbx_seq_one_letter_code
_entity_poly.pdbx_strand_id
1 'polypeptide(L)'
;MRIVLLLVLINLRLLVSATDDGSKKKLQIGIKKRIDNCNVRSKKGDALYVHYVGTLENGTEIDNSSKYEEPFLITLGYGQVIKGLEQGLMGMCAGEKRRLVIPPDLAYGSHGALPTVPPDATVIFVIELIKLVQKEVLSQSEEFVMRDDL
;
A
#
# COMPACT_ATOMS: atom_id res chain seq x y z
N MET A 1 -47.29 56.02 -13.29
CA MET A 1 -45.82 56.14 -13.06
C MET A 1 -45.39 54.88 -12.33
N ARG A 2 -44.93 53.78 -12.95
CA ARG A 2 -43.66 53.58 -13.68
C ARG A 2 -42.42 54.11 -12.91
N ILE A 3 -41.78 53.17 -12.21
CA ILE A 3 -40.32 52.88 -12.08
C ILE A 3 -39.41 53.99 -11.55
N VAL A 4 -38.73 53.75 -10.41
CA VAL A 4 -37.26 53.91 -10.13
C VAL A 4 -36.97 53.13 -8.83
N LEU A 5 -36.48 51.88 -8.83
CA LEU A 5 -35.08 51.40 -8.95
C LEU A 5 -34.07 52.04 -7.97
N LEU A 6 -33.78 51.39 -6.83
CA LEU A 6 -32.54 51.50 -6.02
C LEU A 6 -32.55 50.33 -5.00
N LEU A 7 -32.14 49.11 -5.37
CA LEU A 7 -30.77 48.58 -5.20
C LEU A 7 -30.17 48.81 -3.80
N VAL A 8 -30.53 47.98 -2.81
CA VAL A 8 -29.56 47.53 -1.79
C VAL A 8 -29.70 46.02 -1.61
N LEU A 9 -28.80 45.34 -2.30
CA LEU A 9 -28.49 43.93 -2.22
C LEU A 9 -27.90 43.63 -0.84
N ILE A 10 -28.63 42.96 0.04
CA ILE A 10 -27.99 42.16 1.09
C ILE A 10 -28.30 40.71 0.76
N ASN A 11 -27.45 40.18 -0.14
CA ASN A 11 -27.25 38.76 -0.25
C ASN A 11 -26.75 38.29 1.12
N LEU A 12 -27.64 37.68 1.91
CA LEU A 12 -27.23 36.93 3.08
C LEU A 12 -26.41 35.73 2.58
N ARG A 13 -25.11 35.95 2.40
CA ARG A 13 -24.15 34.87 2.20
C ARG A 13 -24.18 34.08 3.50
N LEU A 14 -24.88 32.94 3.51
CA LEU A 14 -24.49 31.83 4.36
C LEU A 14 -23.00 31.64 4.09
N LEU A 15 -22.16 32.00 5.05
CA LEU A 15 -20.86 31.36 5.19
C LEU A 15 -21.17 29.93 5.65
N VAL A 16 -21.58 29.09 4.70
CA VAL A 16 -21.27 27.67 4.80
C VAL A 16 -19.75 27.65 4.81
N SER A 17 -19.18 27.55 6.01
CA SER A 17 -17.84 27.03 6.15
C SER A 17 -17.95 25.61 5.62
N ALA A 18 -17.61 25.42 4.34
CA ALA A 18 -17.31 24.11 3.82
C ALA A 18 -16.11 23.66 4.65
N THR A 19 -16.36 22.89 5.71
CA THR A 19 -15.36 21.95 6.16
C THR A 19 -15.11 21.09 4.93
N ASP A 20 -13.97 21.34 4.29
CA ASP A 20 -13.39 20.40 3.34
C ASP A 20 -13.39 19.06 4.09
N ASP A 21 -14.37 18.21 3.77
CA ASP A 21 -14.43 16.86 4.29
C ASP A 21 -13.24 16.19 3.65
N GLY A 22 -12.13 16.23 4.38
CA GLY A 22 -10.82 15.72 4.02
C GLY A 22 -10.95 14.26 3.69
N SER A 23 -11.37 13.99 2.46
CA SER A 23 -11.58 12.68 1.89
C SER A 23 -10.23 12.01 1.85
N LYS A 24 -9.90 11.31 2.95
CA LYS A 24 -8.65 10.58 3.08
C LYS A 24 -8.54 9.68 1.86
N LYS A 25 -7.54 9.95 1.01
CA LYS A 25 -7.23 9.10 -0.13
C LYS A 25 -7.11 7.66 0.40
N LYS A 26 -7.77 6.71 -0.26
CA LYS A 26 -7.73 5.30 0.13
C LYS A 26 -6.61 4.57 -0.59
N LEU A 27 -6.13 3.48 0.00
CA LEU A 27 -5.26 2.53 -0.69
C LEU A 27 -5.93 2.03 -1.97
N GLN A 28 -5.24 2.14 -3.11
CA GLN A 28 -5.72 1.61 -4.38
C GLN A 28 -4.88 0.41 -4.79
N ILE A 29 -5.53 -0.72 -5.06
CA ILE A 29 -4.89 -1.99 -5.42
C ILE A 29 -5.28 -2.33 -6.86
N GLY A 30 -4.35 -2.18 -7.80
CA GLY A 30 -4.52 -2.60 -9.18
C GLY A 30 -3.77 -3.90 -9.45
N ILE A 31 -4.42 -4.92 -9.97
CA ILE A 31 -3.74 -6.16 -10.37
C ILE A 31 -3.22 -6.02 -11.80
N LYS A 32 -1.90 -6.14 -11.97
CA LYS A 32 -1.18 -6.05 -13.25
C LYS A 32 -1.01 -7.39 -13.94
N LYS A 33 -0.90 -8.48 -13.17
CA LYS A 33 -0.83 -9.85 -13.66
C LYS A 33 -1.58 -10.73 -12.68
N ARG A 34 -2.65 -11.39 -13.13
CA ARG A 34 -3.38 -12.40 -12.34
C ARG A 34 -2.77 -13.78 -12.58
N ILE A 35 -3.03 -14.68 -11.65
CA ILE A 35 -2.69 -16.10 -11.74
C ILE A 35 -3.98 -16.88 -11.68
N ASP A 36 -4.24 -17.65 -12.74
CA ASP A 36 -5.37 -18.56 -12.80
C ASP A 36 -5.12 -19.76 -11.88
N ASN A 37 -6.19 -20.34 -11.33
CA ASN A 37 -6.11 -21.50 -10.43
C ASN A 37 -5.20 -21.29 -9.20
N CYS A 38 -5.32 -20.12 -8.58
CA CYS A 38 -4.62 -19.81 -7.35
C CYS A 38 -5.28 -20.46 -6.12
N ASN A 39 -4.74 -21.61 -5.73
CA ASN A 39 -5.22 -22.40 -4.59
C ASN A 39 -4.64 -21.91 -3.24
N VAL A 40 -3.51 -21.22 -3.28
CA VAL A 40 -2.79 -20.72 -2.10
C VAL A 40 -2.69 -19.21 -2.20
N ARG A 41 -3.25 -18.52 -1.20
CA ARG A 41 -3.28 -17.05 -1.12
C ARG A 41 -2.58 -16.58 0.14
N SER A 42 -1.81 -15.51 0.00
CA SER A 42 -1.12 -14.90 1.13
C SER A 42 -2.09 -14.43 2.21
N LYS A 43 -1.74 -14.72 3.46
CA LYS A 43 -2.45 -14.26 4.66
C LYS A 43 -1.45 -13.83 5.73
N LYS A 44 -1.97 -13.25 6.80
CA LYS A 44 -1.18 -12.87 7.98
C LYS A 44 -0.39 -14.07 8.50
N GLY A 45 0.90 -13.87 8.75
CA GLY A 45 1.84 -14.89 9.20
C GLY A 45 2.69 -15.50 8.09
N ASP A 46 2.25 -15.41 6.82
CA ASP A 46 3.01 -15.96 5.70
C ASP A 46 4.25 -15.12 5.38
N ALA A 47 5.28 -15.79 4.86
CA ALA A 47 6.47 -15.19 4.31
C ALA A 47 6.34 -15.01 2.78
N LEU A 48 6.57 -13.78 2.32
CA LEU A 48 6.50 -13.36 0.93
C LEU A 48 7.88 -12.93 0.45
N TYR A 49 8.33 -13.55 -0.63
CA TYR A 49 9.51 -13.11 -1.38
C TYR A 49 9.03 -12.30 -2.57
N VAL A 50 9.39 -11.02 -2.62
CA VAL A 50 8.85 -10.08 -3.62
C VAL A 50 9.95 -9.34 -4.37
N HIS A 51 9.69 -9.06 -5.65
CA HIS A 51 10.36 -7.98 -6.36
C HIS A 51 9.43 -6.77 -6.40
N TYR A 52 9.99 -5.58 -6.22
CA TYR A 52 9.26 -4.33 -6.26
C TYR A 52 10.05 -3.19 -6.90
N VAL A 53 9.29 -2.20 -7.39
CA VAL A 53 9.76 -0.85 -7.68
C VAL A 53 8.83 0.12 -6.96
N GLY A 54 9.39 0.99 -6.12
CA GLY A 54 8.70 2.05 -5.41
C GLY A 54 9.03 3.41 -6.01
N THR A 55 8.01 4.23 -6.29
CA THR A 55 8.18 5.58 -6.84
C THR A 55 7.25 6.59 -6.16
N LEU A 56 7.59 7.87 -6.25
CA LEU A 56 6.64 8.97 -6.03
C LEU A 56 5.68 9.11 -7.22
N GLU A 57 4.63 9.93 -7.06
CA GLU A 57 3.65 10.20 -8.14
C GLU A 57 4.27 10.88 -9.38
N ASN A 58 5.34 11.65 -9.18
CA ASN A 58 6.10 12.27 -10.26
C ASN A 58 7.08 11.30 -10.97
N GLY A 59 7.11 10.02 -10.56
CA GLY A 59 7.99 9.00 -11.13
C GLY A 59 9.39 8.92 -10.53
N THR A 60 9.76 9.78 -9.57
CA THR A 60 11.03 9.67 -8.85
C THR A 60 11.09 8.33 -8.12
N GLU A 61 12.15 7.56 -8.37
CA GLU A 61 12.34 6.27 -7.71
C GLU A 61 12.66 6.47 -6.23
N ILE A 62 11.94 5.76 -5.37
CA ILE A 62 12.18 5.68 -3.93
C ILE A 62 13.17 4.55 -3.68
N ASP A 63 12.84 3.37 -4.18
CA ASP A 63 13.66 2.17 -4.06
C ASP A 63 13.26 1.12 -5.11
N ASN A 64 14.16 0.18 -5.39
CA ASN A 64 13.96 -0.87 -6.39
C ASN A 64 14.72 -2.14 -5.99
N SER A 65 13.98 -3.23 -5.85
CA SER A 65 14.54 -4.53 -5.44
C SER A 65 15.58 -5.09 -6.42
N SER A 66 15.61 -4.65 -7.69
CA SER A 66 16.60 -5.12 -8.67
C SER A 66 18.04 -4.68 -8.36
N LYS A 67 18.22 -3.78 -7.40
CA LYS A 67 19.53 -3.37 -6.89
C LYS A 67 20.15 -4.43 -5.97
N TYR A 68 19.36 -5.43 -5.56
CA TYR A 68 19.77 -6.51 -4.66
C TYR A 68 19.73 -7.85 -5.41
N GLU A 69 20.54 -8.80 -4.94
CA GLU A 69 20.64 -10.12 -5.58
C GLU A 69 19.42 -11.00 -5.30
N GLU A 70 18.84 -10.86 -4.10
CA GLU A 70 17.72 -11.69 -3.66
C GLU A 70 16.40 -10.91 -3.57
N PRO A 71 15.25 -11.59 -3.79
CA PRO A 71 13.94 -11.00 -3.53
C PRO A 71 13.80 -10.54 -2.08
N PHE A 72 13.11 -9.42 -1.88
CA PHE A 72 12.88 -8.90 -0.54
C PHE A 72 11.89 -9.78 0.23
N LEU A 73 12.24 -10.11 1.48
CA LEU A 73 11.42 -10.95 2.35
C LEU A 73 10.52 -10.09 3.24
N ILE A 74 9.22 -10.34 3.19
CA ILE A 74 8.20 -9.72 4.04
C ILE A 74 7.44 -10.80 4.80
N THR A 75 7.31 -10.68 6.11
CA THR A 75 6.39 -11.52 6.89
C THR A 75 5.10 -10.74 7.16
N LEU A 76 3.99 -11.18 6.57
CA LEU A 76 2.73 -10.40 6.63
C LEU A 76 2.17 -10.30 8.05
N GLY A 77 1.75 -9.08 8.40
CA GLY A 77 1.07 -8.73 9.64
C GLY A 77 1.99 -8.58 10.86
N TYR A 78 3.31 -8.50 10.64
CA TYR A 78 4.29 -8.15 11.67
C TYR A 78 4.66 -6.67 11.69
N GLY A 79 4.15 -5.85 10.74
CA GLY A 79 4.39 -4.41 10.72
C GLY A 79 5.82 -4.04 10.33
N GLN A 80 6.48 -4.91 9.55
CA GLN A 80 7.85 -4.71 9.07
C GLN A 80 7.93 -3.68 7.95
N VAL A 81 6.82 -3.45 7.25
CA VAL A 81 6.68 -2.52 6.14
C VAL A 81 5.53 -1.55 6.39
N ILE A 82 5.44 -0.49 5.58
CA ILE A 82 4.34 0.49 5.67
C ILE A 82 2.98 -0.19 5.55
N LYS A 83 1.96 0.37 6.24
CA LYS A 83 0.62 -0.22 6.36
C LYS A 83 -0.04 -0.51 5.01
N GLY A 84 0.21 0.32 4.00
CA GLY A 84 -0.31 0.13 2.66
C GLY A 84 0.23 -1.11 1.96
N LEU A 85 1.49 -1.49 2.24
CA LEU A 85 2.06 -2.74 1.74
C LEU A 85 1.49 -3.95 2.48
N GLU A 86 1.40 -3.89 3.81
CA GLU A 86 0.75 -4.94 4.62
C GLU A 86 -0.68 -5.24 4.12
N GLN A 87 -1.46 -4.21 3.84
CA GLN A 87 -2.82 -4.35 3.32
C GLN A 87 -2.84 -4.78 1.84
N GLY A 88 -1.96 -4.19 1.02
CA GLY A 88 -1.95 -4.39 -0.42
C GLY A 88 -1.45 -5.75 -0.89
N LEU A 89 -0.70 -6.46 -0.04
CA LEU A 89 -0.13 -7.77 -0.31
C LEU A 89 -0.98 -8.95 0.16
N MET A 90 -2.09 -8.70 0.87
CA MET A 90 -3.02 -9.74 1.30
C MET A 90 -3.71 -10.41 0.11
N GLY A 91 -3.90 -11.73 0.18
CA GLY A 91 -4.63 -12.51 -0.81
C GLY A 91 -3.93 -12.65 -2.18
N MET A 92 -2.62 -12.37 -2.24
CA MET A 92 -1.80 -12.53 -3.44
C MET A 92 -1.45 -14.00 -3.70
N CYS A 93 -1.28 -14.31 -4.98
CA CYS A 93 -0.81 -15.59 -5.48
C CYS A 93 0.66 -15.49 -5.91
N ALA A 94 1.44 -16.55 -5.75
CA ALA A 94 2.79 -16.60 -6.33
C ALA A 94 2.70 -16.41 -7.86
N GLY A 95 3.54 -15.50 -8.38
CA GLY A 95 3.54 -15.01 -9.76
C GLY A 95 2.62 -13.80 -10.02
N GLU A 96 1.76 -13.41 -9.09
CA GLU A 96 0.85 -12.26 -9.24
C GLU A 96 1.63 -10.94 -9.15
N LYS A 97 1.23 -9.96 -9.98
CA LYS A 97 1.80 -8.60 -9.95
C LYS A 97 0.73 -7.58 -9.62
N ARG A 98 1.02 -6.66 -8.69
CA ARG A 98 0.15 -5.57 -8.28
C ARG A 98 0.81 -4.21 -8.45
N ARG A 99 -0.02 -3.18 -8.64
CA ARG A 99 0.32 -1.77 -8.50
C ARG A 99 -0.50 -1.21 -7.34
N LEU A 100 0.19 -0.75 -6.31
CA LEU A 100 -0.39 -0.17 -5.11
C LEU A 100 -0.18 1.35 -5.16
N VAL A 101 -1.24 2.14 -5.01
CA VAL A 101 -1.15 3.59 -4.77
C VAL A 101 -1.47 3.80 -3.30
N ILE A 102 -0.46 4.18 -2.54
CA ILE A 102 -0.50 4.21 -1.08
C ILE A 102 -0.54 5.66 -0.63
N PRO A 103 -1.66 6.10 -0.02
CA PRO A 103 -1.78 7.44 0.54
C PRO A 103 -0.85 7.64 1.74
N PRO A 104 -0.55 8.88 2.14
CA PRO A 104 0.50 9.15 3.12
C PRO A 104 0.25 8.52 4.49
N ASP A 105 -1.01 8.47 4.94
CA ASP A 105 -1.44 7.87 6.21
C ASP A 105 -1.21 6.35 6.29
N LEU A 106 -1.06 5.70 5.13
CA LEU A 106 -0.69 4.30 5.00
C LEU A 106 0.76 4.10 4.53
N ALA A 107 1.50 5.19 4.31
CA ALA A 107 2.90 5.21 3.90
C ALA A 107 3.78 5.82 5.00
N TYR A 108 4.44 6.94 4.71
CA TYR A 108 5.43 7.60 5.58
C TYR A 108 4.87 8.84 6.32
N GLY A 109 3.58 9.14 6.15
CA GLY A 109 2.87 10.21 6.85
C GLY A 109 3.49 11.60 6.69
N SER A 110 3.22 12.47 7.68
CA SER A 110 3.67 13.86 7.71
C SER A 110 5.18 14.03 7.95
N HIS A 111 5.89 12.95 8.28
CA HIS A 111 7.35 13.00 8.47
C HIS A 111 8.09 12.65 7.18
N GLY A 112 7.47 11.90 6.27
CA GLY A 112 8.14 11.37 5.09
C GLY A 112 9.25 10.38 5.44
N ALA A 113 10.13 10.14 4.48
CA ALA A 113 11.38 9.39 4.63
C ALA A 113 12.46 10.10 3.80
N LEU A 114 13.03 11.14 4.40
CA LEU A 114 14.00 12.02 3.75
C LEU A 114 15.33 11.28 3.45
N PRO A 115 16.05 11.69 2.38
CA PRO A 115 15.74 12.81 1.48
C PRO A 115 14.74 12.46 0.35
N THR A 116 14.39 11.19 0.18
CA THR A 116 13.74 10.71 -1.04
C THR A 116 12.22 10.84 -1.01
N VAL A 117 11.58 10.61 0.14
CA VAL A 117 10.13 10.70 0.30
C VAL A 117 9.79 11.94 1.12
N PRO A 118 9.16 12.97 0.54
CA PRO A 118 8.76 14.15 1.29
C PRO A 118 7.58 13.84 2.24
N PRO A 119 7.33 14.70 3.25
CA PRO A 119 6.10 14.70 4.02
C PRO A 119 4.85 14.61 3.15
N ASP A 120 3.85 13.87 3.63
CA ASP A 120 2.52 13.77 3.01
C ASP A 120 2.53 13.27 1.55
N ALA A 121 3.60 12.56 1.16
CA ALA A 121 3.73 11.99 -0.17
C ALA A 121 2.88 10.73 -0.35
N THR A 122 2.18 10.67 -1.48
CA THR A 122 1.62 9.41 -2.00
C THR A 122 2.74 8.64 -2.70
N VAL A 123 2.85 7.34 -2.38
CA VAL A 123 3.86 6.46 -2.96
C VAL A 123 3.20 5.36 -3.78
N ILE A 124 3.87 4.94 -4.85
CA ILE A 124 3.38 3.92 -5.76
C ILE A 124 4.36 2.75 -5.72
N PHE A 125 3.84 1.55 -5.51
CA PHE A 125 4.65 0.33 -5.59
C PHE A 125 4.11 -0.60 -6.66
N VAL A 126 4.98 -1.05 -7.56
CA VAL A 126 4.69 -2.17 -8.46
C VAL A 126 5.42 -3.39 -7.92
N ILE A 127 4.68 -4.42 -7.52
CA ILE A 127 5.20 -5.57 -6.77
C ILE A 127 4.81 -6.86 -7.46
N GLU A 128 5.75 -7.77 -7.61
CA GLU A 128 5.55 -9.15 -8.05
C GLU A 128 5.88 -10.11 -6.92
N LEU A 129 4.93 -10.99 -6.59
CA LEU A 129 5.14 -12.04 -5.60
C LEU A 129 5.86 -13.21 -6.25
N ILE A 130 7.09 -13.46 -5.85
CA ILE A 130 7.93 -14.53 -6.43
C ILE A 130 7.64 -15.85 -5.75
N LYS A 131 7.60 -15.86 -4.42
CA LYS A 131 7.36 -17.06 -3.61
C LYS A 131 6.52 -16.74 -2.38
N LEU A 132 5.58 -17.63 -2.09
CA LEU A 132 4.75 -17.62 -0.89
C LEU A 132 5.11 -18.85 -0.04
N VAL A 133 5.48 -18.62 1.22
CA VAL A 133 5.73 -19.68 2.21
C VAL A 133 4.73 -19.52 3.34
N GLN A 134 3.87 -20.51 3.51
CA GLN A 134 2.79 -20.46 4.50
C GLN A 134 3.31 -20.76 5.91
N LYS A 135 2.78 -20.05 6.90
CA LYS A 135 3.13 -20.25 8.31
C LYS A 135 2.92 -21.69 8.76
N GLU A 136 1.82 -22.33 8.36
CA GLU A 136 1.49 -23.68 8.84
C GLU A 136 2.51 -24.74 8.39
N VAL A 137 3.15 -24.54 7.23
CA VAL A 137 4.19 -25.43 6.73
C VAL A 137 5.50 -25.24 7.51
N LEU A 138 5.80 -24.01 7.94
CA LEU A 138 7.00 -23.72 8.74
C LEU A 138 6.94 -24.34 10.13
N SER A 139 5.76 -24.29 10.79
CA SER A 139 5.59 -24.92 12.11
C SER A 139 5.75 -26.44 12.06
N GLN A 140 5.39 -27.08 10.95
CA GLN A 140 5.52 -28.53 10.79
C GLN A 140 6.98 -28.96 10.54
N SER A 141 7.77 -28.15 9.84
CA SER A 141 9.21 -28.44 9.66
C SER A 141 10.01 -28.27 10.96
N GLU A 142 9.68 -27.26 11.78
CA GLU A 142 10.35 -27.07 13.07
C GLU A 142 10.00 -28.17 14.08
N GLU A 143 8.76 -28.66 14.05
CA GLU A 143 8.32 -29.75 14.94
C GLU A 143 8.91 -31.11 14.52
N PHE A 144 9.24 -31.31 13.25
CA PHE A 144 9.91 -32.51 12.76
C PHE A 144 11.39 -32.55 13.17
N VAL A 145 12.12 -31.43 13.06
CA VAL A 145 13.54 -31.35 13.46
C VAL A 145 13.73 -31.64 14.95
N MET A 146 12.80 -31.23 15.80
CA MET A 146 12.88 -31.47 17.26
C MET A 146 12.59 -32.92 17.69
N ARG A 147 12.17 -33.81 16.77
CA ARG A 147 11.91 -35.23 17.09
C ARG A 147 13.05 -36.17 16.72
N ASP A 148 14.02 -35.73 15.91
CA ASP A 148 15.16 -36.55 15.49
C ASP A 148 16.38 -36.46 16.45
N ASP A 149 16.32 -35.60 17.49
CA ASP A 149 17.36 -35.43 18.52
C ASP A 149 17.07 -36.18 19.84
N LEU A 150 16.13 -37.14 19.86
CA LEU A 150 15.76 -37.97 21.03
C LEU A 150 16.08 -39.46 20.84
#